data_AF-A0A261BLK0-F1
#
_entry.id   AF-A0A261BLK0-F1
#
_cell.length_a   1.000
_cell.length_b   1.000
_cell.length_c   1.000
_cell.angle_alpha   90.00
_cell.angle_beta   90.00
_cell.angle_gamma   90.00
#
_symmetry.space_group_name_H-M   'P 1'
#
loop_
_entity.id
_entity.type
_entity.pdbx_description
1 polymer ?
#
loop_
_entity_poly.entity_id
_entity_poly.type
_entity_poly.pdbx_seq_one_letter_code
_entity_poly.pdbx_strand_id
1 'polypeptide(L)'
;MPITGLQYDSLKTVLQYIEANKRFCLSQRIPAIRFAEKAVPLKIDYLQFGDYGVTVNKTSYYLRVYRNFHQGEEIVDYFQKENDEGGIRYDLDQYGFQVPTNRTDLVPGEVIFGDVPVVNHNFIPMFSTVFPWSFQQDNQRMKRYYEKHLEIYKIALARRLDRGGQGTWEVLPFRFQ
;
A
#
# COMPACT_ATOMS: atom_id res chain seq x y z
N MET A 1 -10.39 26.91 29.90
CA MET A 1 -11.09 25.80 30.59
C MET A 1 -10.46 24.49 30.14
N PRO A 2 -10.11 23.55 31.03
CA PRO A 2 -9.65 22.24 30.57
C PRO A 2 -10.86 21.52 29.97
N ILE A 3 -10.72 21.04 28.74
CA ILE A 3 -11.72 20.17 28.11
C ILE A 3 -11.58 18.82 28.83
N THR A 4 -12.39 18.59 29.87
CA THR A 4 -12.42 17.30 30.55
C THR A 4 -13.09 16.30 29.61
N GLY A 5 -12.30 15.40 29.04
CA GLY A 5 -12.79 14.29 28.24
C GLY A 5 -13.71 13.35 29.04
N LEU A 6 -14.38 12.43 28.34
CA LEU A 6 -15.20 11.40 28.99
C LEU A 6 -14.35 10.57 29.96
N GLN A 7 -14.88 10.29 31.14
CA GLN A 7 -14.29 9.34 32.09
C GLN A 7 -14.23 7.92 31.47
N TYR A 8 -13.33 7.08 31.96
CA TYR A 8 -13.01 5.79 31.36
C TYR A 8 -14.23 4.89 31.12
N ASP A 9 -15.12 4.75 32.11
CA ASP A 9 -16.30 3.89 31.98
C ASP A 9 -17.34 4.46 31.01
N SER A 10 -17.54 5.78 31.02
CA SER A 10 -18.39 6.48 30.05
C SER A 10 -17.83 6.37 28.64
N LEU A 11 -16.51 6.50 28.48
CA LEU A 11 -15.83 6.36 27.20
C LEU A 11 -15.98 4.94 26.64
N LYS A 12 -15.79 3.90 27.46
CA LYS A 12 -16.01 2.51 27.05
C LYS A 12 -17.44 2.29 26.57
N THR A 13 -18.41 2.78 27.34
CA THR A 13 -19.84 2.66 27.02
C THR A 13 -20.14 3.31 25.69
N VAL A 14 -19.67 4.54 25.47
CA VAL A 14 -19.85 5.24 24.19
C VAL A 14 -19.21 4.47 23.03
N LEU A 15 -17.96 4.03 23.18
CA LEU A 15 -17.22 3.28 22.15
C LEU A 15 -17.90 1.95 21.79
N GLN A 16 -18.61 1.32 22.71
CA GLN A 16 -19.34 0.06 22.47
C GLN A 16 -20.46 0.20 21.44
N TYR A 17 -21.07 1.38 21.35
CA TYR A 17 -22.21 1.64 20.45
C TYR A 17 -21.82 2.41 19.18
N ILE A 18 -20.55 2.80 19.03
CA ILE A 18 -20.06 3.44 17.81
C ILE A 18 -19.77 2.37 16.76
N GLU A 19 -20.21 2.64 15.53
CA GLU A 19 -19.93 1.82 14.35
C GLU A 19 -18.41 1.63 14.14
N ALA A 20 -18.01 0.42 13.72
CA ALA A 20 -16.61 0.00 13.68
C ALA A 20 -15.69 0.95 12.89
N ASN A 21 -16.09 1.36 11.69
CA ASN A 21 -15.28 2.25 10.85
C ASN A 21 -15.10 3.64 11.48
N LYS A 22 -16.14 4.15 12.15
CA LYS A 22 -16.03 5.40 12.95
C LYS A 22 -15.07 5.24 14.12
N ARG A 23 -15.04 4.08 14.80
CA ARG A 23 -14.07 3.81 15.87
C ARG A 23 -12.64 3.83 15.34
N PHE A 24 -12.39 3.24 14.18
CA PHE A 24 -11.06 3.28 13.55
C PHE A 24 -10.62 4.73 13.34
N CYS A 25 -11.46 5.56 12.70
CA CYS A 25 -11.18 6.98 12.50
C CYS A 25 -10.91 7.75 13.80
N LEU A 26 -11.72 7.51 14.84
CA LEU A 26 -11.54 8.14 16.15
C LEU A 26 -10.24 7.72 16.82
N SER A 27 -9.94 6.42 16.81
CA SER A 27 -8.72 5.86 17.41
C SER A 27 -7.45 6.34 16.70
N GLN A 28 -7.53 6.58 15.39
CA GLN A 28 -6.43 7.13 14.60
C GLN A 28 -6.18 8.60 14.96
N ARG A 29 -7.24 9.42 15.00
CA ARG A 29 -7.15 10.86 15.26
C ARG A 29 -6.92 11.22 16.73
N ILE A 30 -7.37 10.38 17.66
CA ILE A 30 -7.28 10.61 19.10
C ILE A 30 -6.57 9.42 19.75
N PRO A 31 -5.22 9.40 19.75
CA PRO A 31 -4.47 8.30 20.35
C PRO A 31 -4.81 8.04 21.82
N ALA A 32 -5.20 9.10 22.54
CA ALA A 32 -5.58 9.03 23.94
C ALA A 32 -6.77 8.11 24.23
N ILE A 33 -7.65 7.78 23.27
CA ILE A 33 -8.78 6.87 23.52
C ILE A 33 -8.46 5.40 23.21
N ARG A 34 -7.31 5.09 22.61
CA ARG A 34 -6.96 3.75 22.12
C ARG A 34 -6.98 2.70 23.23
N PHE A 35 -6.62 3.06 24.45
CA PHE A 35 -6.61 2.13 25.59
C PHE A 35 -8.02 1.64 25.95
N ALA A 36 -9.01 2.55 25.93
CA ALA A 36 -10.41 2.20 26.15
C ALA A 36 -11.01 1.49 24.93
N GLU A 37 -10.69 1.98 23.73
CA GLU A 37 -11.12 1.40 22.46
C GLU A 37 -10.70 -0.07 22.35
N LYS A 38 -9.43 -0.40 22.61
CA LYS A 38 -8.93 -1.78 22.60
C LYS A 38 -9.54 -2.67 23.68
N ALA A 39 -10.03 -2.10 24.78
CA ALA A 39 -10.68 -2.86 25.86
C ALA A 39 -12.15 -3.20 25.54
N VAL A 40 -12.78 -2.47 24.61
CA VAL A 40 -14.19 -2.69 24.24
C VAL A 40 -14.27 -3.56 22.98
N PRO A 41 -15.01 -4.68 23.00
CA PRO A 41 -15.20 -5.53 21.83
C PRO A 41 -15.69 -4.73 20.62
N LEU A 42 -15.13 -5.04 19.45
CA LEU A 42 -15.53 -4.45 18.18
C LEU A 42 -16.64 -5.30 17.55
N LYS A 43 -17.76 -4.68 17.19
CA LYS A 43 -18.87 -5.35 16.49
C LYS A 43 -18.81 -5.02 15.00
N ILE A 44 -18.68 -6.06 14.18
CA ILE A 44 -18.59 -5.98 12.72
C ILE A 44 -19.60 -6.97 12.14
N ASP A 45 -20.40 -6.53 11.17
CA ASP A 45 -21.41 -7.35 10.52
C ASP A 45 -20.83 -8.11 9.30
N TYR A 46 -19.82 -7.52 8.65
CA TYR A 46 -19.14 -8.12 7.49
C TYR A 46 -17.64 -7.87 7.54
N LEU A 47 -16.85 -8.93 7.39
CA LEU A 47 -15.39 -8.85 7.32
C LEU A 47 -14.90 -9.68 6.14
N GLN A 48 -14.10 -9.07 5.27
CA GLN A 48 -13.46 -9.74 4.15
C GLN A 48 -12.01 -9.28 4.02
N PHE A 49 -11.10 -10.24 3.94
CA PHE A 49 -9.71 -10.00 3.60
C PHE A 49 -9.50 -10.13 2.09
N GLY A 50 -8.75 -9.21 1.51
CA GLY A 50 -8.22 -9.31 0.15
C GLY A 50 -6.70 -9.17 0.16
N ASP A 51 -6.08 -9.35 -1.01
CA ASP A 51 -4.61 -9.38 -1.12
C ASP A 51 -3.91 -8.11 -0.62
N TYR A 52 -4.56 -6.96 -0.79
CA TYR A 52 -3.98 -5.64 -0.50
C TYR A 52 -4.87 -4.80 0.41
N GLY A 53 -5.80 -5.42 1.14
CA GLY A 53 -6.78 -4.67 1.90
C GLY A 53 -7.77 -5.50 2.68
N VAL A 54 -8.60 -4.80 3.45
CA VAL A 54 -9.66 -5.39 4.27
C VAL A 54 -10.93 -4.59 4.08
N THR A 55 -12.06 -5.30 3.93
CA THR A 55 -13.38 -4.69 3.92
C THR A 55 -14.06 -4.97 5.25
N VAL A 56 -14.49 -3.90 5.92
CA VAL A 56 -15.22 -3.92 7.19
C VAL A 56 -16.58 -3.26 6.97
N ASN A 57 -17.65 -4.03 7.15
CA ASN A 57 -19.01 -3.64 6.81
C ASN A 57 -19.11 -3.21 5.33
N LYS A 58 -19.29 -1.91 5.08
CA LYS A 58 -19.43 -1.31 3.74
C LYS A 58 -18.19 -0.49 3.34
N THR A 59 -17.13 -0.54 4.14
CA THR A 59 -15.93 0.28 3.96
C THR A 59 -14.74 -0.60 3.64
N SER A 60 -14.06 -0.33 2.52
CA SER A 60 -12.84 -1.02 2.13
C SER A 60 -11.61 -0.16 2.41
N TYR A 61 -10.65 -0.75 3.10
CA TYR A 61 -9.35 -0.18 3.41
C TYR A 61 -8.31 -0.87 2.54
N TYR A 62 -7.49 -0.09 1.84
CA TYR A 62 -6.44 -0.61 0.96
C TYR A 62 -5.08 -0.10 1.40
N LEU A 63 -4.09 -1.00 1.41
CA LEU A 63 -2.69 -0.63 1.49
C LEU A 63 -2.15 -0.46 0.08
N ARG A 64 -1.60 0.71 -0.22
CA ARG A 64 -1.09 1.07 -1.55
C ARG A 64 0.17 1.90 -1.42
N VAL A 65 1.07 1.77 -2.39
CA VAL A 65 2.30 2.55 -2.46
C VAL A 65 2.03 3.81 -3.28
N TYR A 66 2.26 4.97 -2.66
CA TYR A 66 2.19 6.28 -3.31
C TYR A 66 3.61 6.72 -3.71
N ARG A 67 3.81 7.08 -4.98
CA ARG A 67 5.13 7.49 -5.49
C ARG A 67 5.25 9.00 -5.43
N ASN A 68 5.95 9.53 -4.44
CA ASN A 68 6.21 10.97 -4.38
C ASN A 68 7.53 11.29 -5.10
N PHE A 69 7.46 12.14 -6.13
CA PHE A 69 8.62 12.56 -6.91
C PHE A 69 9.10 13.94 -6.44
N HIS A 70 10.41 14.20 -6.55
CA HIS A 70 10.95 15.49 -6.14
C HIS A 70 10.46 16.61 -7.08
N GLN A 71 10.25 17.80 -6.52
CA GLN A 71 9.77 18.96 -7.27
C GLN A 71 10.78 19.34 -8.37
N GLY A 72 10.30 19.41 -9.61
CA GLY A 72 11.13 19.71 -10.79
C GLY A 72 11.56 18.48 -11.59
N GLU A 73 11.34 17.27 -11.07
CA GLU A 73 11.42 16.06 -11.89
C GLU A 73 10.22 16.02 -12.84
N GLU A 74 10.47 15.75 -14.11
CA GLU A 74 9.38 15.58 -15.07
C GLU A 74 8.70 14.24 -14.74
N ILE A 75 7.55 14.28 -14.06
CA ILE A 75 6.77 13.09 -13.74
C ILE A 75 6.14 12.58 -15.03
N VAL A 76 6.29 11.30 -15.34
CA VAL A 76 5.56 10.68 -16.45
C VAL A 76 4.08 10.69 -16.11
N ASP A 77 3.21 11.16 -17.01
CA ASP A 77 1.75 11.20 -16.84
C ASP A 77 1.16 9.92 -16.22
N TYR A 78 1.76 8.77 -16.52
CA TYR A 78 1.36 7.47 -16.01
C TYR A 78 1.54 7.33 -14.49
N PHE A 79 2.68 7.76 -13.93
CA PHE A 79 2.90 7.65 -12.49
C PHE A 79 2.00 8.61 -11.72
N GLN A 80 1.71 9.78 -12.30
CA GLN A 80 0.72 10.68 -11.74
C GLN A 80 -0.67 10.04 -11.77
N LYS A 81 -1.05 9.39 -12.87
CA LYS A 81 -2.31 8.66 -12.97
C LYS A 81 -2.41 7.53 -11.94
N GLU A 82 -1.36 6.73 -11.75
CA GLU A 82 -1.34 5.69 -10.71
C GLU A 82 -1.54 6.29 -9.31
N ASN A 83 -0.90 7.42 -9.02
CA ASN A 83 -1.08 8.14 -7.76
C ASN A 83 -2.50 8.71 -7.60
N ASP A 84 -3.08 9.30 -8.65
CA ASP A 84 -4.43 9.84 -8.67
C ASP A 84 -5.49 8.74 -8.47
N GLU A 85 -5.21 7.52 -8.93
CA GLU A 85 -6.03 6.32 -8.68
C GLU A 85 -5.82 5.72 -7.27
N GLY A 86 -5.02 6.37 -6.43
CA GLY A 86 -4.77 6.00 -5.03
C GLY A 86 -3.49 5.17 -4.82
N GLY A 87 -2.60 5.11 -5.81
CA GLY A 87 -1.33 4.40 -5.74
C GLY A 87 -1.39 2.95 -6.25
N ILE A 88 -0.24 2.31 -6.28
CA ILE A 88 -0.04 0.94 -6.78
C ILE A 88 -0.23 -0.11 -5.67
N ARG A 89 -0.42 -1.37 -6.07
CA ARG A 89 -0.72 -2.51 -5.16
C ARG A 89 0.43 -3.49 -5.01
N TYR A 90 1.66 -3.05 -5.25
CA TYR A 90 2.84 -3.91 -5.15
C TYR A 90 3.99 -3.11 -4.56
N ASP A 91 4.84 -3.79 -3.81
CA ASP A 91 6.00 -3.18 -3.18
C ASP A 91 7.07 -2.88 -4.21
N LEU A 92 7.83 -1.81 -3.94
CA LEU A 92 8.95 -1.39 -4.75
C LEU A 92 10.22 -1.45 -3.92
N ASP A 93 11.32 -1.84 -4.56
CA ASP A 93 12.64 -1.68 -3.99
C ASP A 93 13.06 -0.20 -3.97
N GLN A 94 14.18 0.09 -3.33
CA GLN A 94 14.76 1.44 -3.23
C GLN A 94 15.06 2.11 -4.58
N TYR A 95 15.05 1.35 -5.68
CA TYR A 95 15.29 1.83 -7.03
C TYR A 95 14.01 1.94 -7.86
N GLY A 96 12.85 1.55 -7.31
CA GLY A 96 11.55 1.60 -7.97
C GLY A 96 11.19 0.34 -8.77
N PHE A 97 11.91 -0.77 -8.60
CA PHE A 97 11.52 -2.05 -9.20
C PHE A 97 10.54 -2.79 -8.31
N GLN A 98 9.56 -3.45 -8.91
CA GLN A 98 8.65 -4.32 -8.16
C GLN A 98 9.43 -5.41 -7.44
N VAL A 99 9.17 -5.55 -6.14
CA VAL A 99 9.66 -6.68 -5.35
C VAL A 99 8.75 -7.87 -5.67
N PRO A 100 9.30 -9.00 -6.14
CA PRO A 100 8.50 -10.21 -6.29
C PRO A 100 8.03 -10.66 -4.91
N THR A 101 6.72 -10.72 -4.71
CA THR A 101 6.14 -11.21 -3.46
C THR A 101 5.54 -12.58 -3.70
N ASN A 102 6.13 -13.62 -3.12
CA ASN A 102 5.48 -14.92 -3.05
C ASN A 102 4.76 -15.04 -1.71
N ARG A 103 3.55 -15.62 -1.70
CA ARG A 103 2.79 -15.88 -0.46
C ARG A 103 3.51 -16.82 0.50
N THR A 104 4.58 -17.49 0.03
CA THR A 104 5.44 -18.35 0.84
C THR A 104 6.60 -17.60 1.51
N ASP A 105 6.88 -16.35 1.13
CA ASP A 105 8.01 -15.57 1.63
C ASP A 105 7.64 -14.88 2.94
N LEU A 106 7.29 -15.67 3.96
CA LEU A 106 6.84 -15.17 5.25
C LEU A 106 7.99 -14.63 6.08
N VAL A 107 7.83 -13.42 6.61
CA VAL A 107 8.72 -12.88 7.65
C VAL A 107 8.18 -13.18 9.06
N PRO A 108 9.05 -13.23 10.10
CA PRO A 108 8.61 -13.44 11.47
C PRO A 108 7.52 -12.44 11.90
N GLY A 109 6.36 -12.95 12.30
CA GLY A 109 5.21 -12.15 12.73
C GLY A 109 4.09 -12.01 11.68
N GLU A 110 4.28 -12.51 10.46
CA GLU A 110 3.21 -12.57 9.48
C GLU A 110 2.24 -13.72 9.74
N VAL A 111 0.98 -13.49 9.37
CA VAL A 111 -0.12 -14.45 9.54
C VAL A 111 -0.78 -14.66 8.19
N ILE A 112 -0.85 -15.91 7.76
CA ILE A 112 -1.60 -16.30 6.56
C ILE A 112 -3.04 -16.65 6.97
N PHE A 113 -4.00 -16.09 6.24
CA PHE A 113 -5.40 -16.48 6.34
C PHE A 113 -5.77 -17.41 5.16
N GLY A 114 -6.24 -18.62 5.49
CA GLY A 114 -6.65 -19.62 4.50
C GLY A 114 -5.49 -20.48 3.96
N ASP A 115 -5.78 -21.27 2.93
CA ASP A 115 -4.77 -22.08 2.25
C ASP A 115 -3.81 -21.19 1.47
N VAL A 116 -2.54 -21.59 1.39
CA VAL A 116 -1.54 -20.95 0.52
C VAL A 116 -1.62 -21.63 -0.84
N PRO A 117 -2.36 -21.10 -1.82
CA PRO A 117 -2.18 -21.58 -3.18
C PRO A 117 -0.77 -21.19 -3.59
N VAL A 118 0.08 -22.19 -3.88
CA VAL A 118 1.43 -21.99 -4.43
C VAL A 118 1.26 -21.52 -5.87
N VAL A 119 0.92 -20.25 -6.04
CA VAL A 119 0.84 -19.60 -7.33
C VAL A 119 2.09 -18.74 -7.41
N ASN A 120 3.03 -19.13 -8.24
CA ASN A 120 4.23 -18.34 -8.49
C ASN A 120 3.84 -17.01 -9.17
N HIS A 121 3.69 -15.95 -8.37
CA HIS A 121 3.39 -14.61 -8.88
C HIS A 121 4.64 -13.92 -9.46
N ASN A 122 5.84 -14.50 -9.30
CA ASN A 122 7.06 -14.00 -9.94
C ASN A 122 6.95 -14.06 -11.47
N PHE A 123 5.99 -14.84 -11.99
CA PHE A 123 5.61 -14.93 -13.40
C PHE A 123 4.11 -14.71 -13.62
N ILE A 124 3.45 -13.85 -12.82
CA ILE A 124 2.41 -13.06 -13.49
C ILE A 124 3.22 -12.00 -14.23
N PRO A 125 3.40 -12.10 -15.56
CA PRO A 125 3.95 -10.97 -16.27
C PRO A 125 3.07 -9.80 -15.86
N MET A 126 3.65 -8.78 -15.24
CA MET A 126 3.00 -7.46 -15.15
C MET A 126 2.98 -6.81 -16.55
N PHE A 127 2.62 -7.64 -17.53
CA PHE A 127 1.98 -7.32 -18.77
C PHE A 127 0.53 -7.81 -18.67
N SER A 128 -0.21 -7.32 -17.67
CA SER A 128 -1.35 -6.55 -18.14
C SER A 128 -0.76 -5.19 -18.55
N THR A 129 0.04 -5.09 -19.61
CA THR A 129 -0.49 -4.98 -20.98
C THR A 129 -1.97 -5.32 -21.08
N VAL A 130 -2.81 -4.60 -20.34
CA VAL A 130 -3.73 -3.79 -21.10
C VAL A 130 -2.82 -2.86 -21.88
N PHE A 131 -2.36 -3.35 -23.05
CA PHE A 131 -2.02 -2.45 -24.13
C PHE A 131 -3.13 -1.41 -24.07
N PRO A 132 -2.83 -0.10 -23.99
CA PRO A 132 -3.87 0.86 -24.33
C PRO A 132 -4.38 0.35 -25.68
N TRP A 133 -5.67 0.02 -25.70
CA TRP A 133 -6.34 -0.60 -26.84
C TRP A 133 -5.71 -0.08 -28.12
N SER A 134 -5.26 -0.99 -28.98
CA SER A 134 -4.36 -0.76 -30.14
C SER A 134 -4.88 0.22 -31.21
N PHE A 135 -5.87 1.04 -30.91
CA PHE A 135 -6.43 2.09 -31.76
C PHE A 135 -5.60 3.40 -31.79
N GLN A 136 -4.46 3.49 -31.11
CA GLN A 136 -3.62 4.71 -31.09
C GLN A 136 -2.12 4.43 -31.32
N GLN A 137 -1.79 3.67 -32.37
CA GLN A 137 -0.40 3.39 -32.75
C GLN A 137 0.41 4.62 -33.18
N ASP A 138 -0.22 5.78 -33.36
CA ASP A 138 0.44 7.03 -33.79
C ASP A 138 0.47 8.13 -32.72
N ASN A 139 0.33 7.74 -31.45
CA ASN A 139 0.29 8.71 -30.36
C ASN A 139 1.71 9.02 -29.85
N GLN A 140 2.26 10.18 -30.24
CA GLN A 140 3.56 10.68 -29.75
C GLN A 140 3.67 10.65 -28.21
N ARG A 141 2.54 10.81 -27.50
CA ARG A 141 2.49 10.69 -26.04
C ARG A 141 2.88 9.29 -25.55
N MET A 142 2.44 8.26 -26.27
CA MET A 142 2.75 6.86 -25.97
C MET A 142 4.22 6.54 -26.22
N LYS A 143 4.79 7.08 -27.31
CA LYS A 143 6.23 6.93 -27.59
C LYS A 143 7.09 7.59 -26.51
N ARG A 144 6.78 8.83 -26.14
CA ARG A 144 7.45 9.54 -25.03
C ARG A 144 7.31 8.79 -23.70
N TYR A 145 6.14 8.19 -23.45
CA TYR A 145 5.92 7.33 -22.28
C TYR A 145 6.91 6.16 -22.24
N TYR A 146 7.05 5.40 -23.33
CA TYR A 146 7.97 4.26 -23.37
C TYR A 146 9.44 4.66 -23.31
N GLU A 147 9.84 5.71 -24.03
CA GLU A 147 11.22 6.21 -24.03
C GLU A 147 11.65 6.63 -22.62
N LYS A 148 10.80 7.38 -21.94
CA LYS A 148 11.08 7.86 -20.59
C LYS A 148 11.03 6.76 -19.54
N HIS A 149 10.09 5.81 -19.66
CA HIS A 149 10.06 4.65 -18.78
C HIS A 149 11.34 3.80 -18.95
N LEU A 150 11.83 3.66 -20.19
CA LEU A 150 13.08 2.96 -20.48
C LEU A 150 14.31 3.71 -19.92
N GLU A 151 14.32 5.04 -20.00
CA GLU A 151 15.38 5.87 -19.42
C GLU A 151 15.44 5.73 -17.89
N ILE A 152 14.31 5.88 -17.20
CA ILE A 152 14.19 5.69 -15.75
C ILE A 152 14.64 4.28 -15.37
N TYR A 153 14.19 3.27 -16.13
CA TYR A 153 14.59 1.88 -15.91
C TYR A 153 16.11 1.69 -16.02
N LYS A 154 16.74 2.26 -17.06
CA LYS A 154 18.19 2.18 -17.25
C LYS A 154 18.96 2.86 -16.11
N ILE A 155 18.50 4.03 -15.66
CA ILE A 155 19.10 4.76 -14.54
C ILE A 155 18.98 3.94 -13.25
N ALA A 156 17.78 3.42 -12.95
CA ALA A 156 17.53 2.59 -11.79
C ALA A 156 18.38 1.31 -11.81
N LEU A 157 18.50 0.67 -12.98
CA LEU A 157 19.30 -0.54 -13.16
C LEU A 157 20.80 -0.27 -12.97
N ALA A 158 21.32 0.82 -13.55
CA ALA A 158 22.71 1.22 -13.35
C ALA A 158 23.02 1.45 -11.86
N ARG A 159 22.17 2.22 -11.16
CA ARG A 159 22.30 2.45 -9.71
C ARG A 159 22.26 1.16 -8.88
N ARG A 160 21.43 0.20 -9.29
CA ARG A 160 21.33 -1.11 -8.64
C ARG A 160 22.59 -1.93 -8.85
N LEU A 161 23.14 -1.97 -10.07
CA LEU A 161 24.35 -2.71 -10.40
C LEU A 161 25.61 -2.09 -9.77
N ASP A 162 25.73 -0.76 -9.77
CA ASP A 162 26.87 -0.04 -9.18
C ASP A 162 27.00 -0.28 -7.68
N ARG A 163 25.88 -0.45 -6.96
CA ARG A 163 25.87 -0.76 -5.52
C ARG A 163 25.79 -2.25 -5.20
N GLY A 164 25.28 -3.07 -6.12
CA GLY A 164 25.18 -4.53 -5.96
C GLY A 164 26.51 -5.27 -5.87
N GLY A 165 27.64 -4.60 -6.14
CA GLY A 165 28.99 -5.11 -5.86
C GLY A 165 29.40 -5.08 -4.38
N GLN A 166 28.61 -4.43 -3.51
CA GLN A 166 28.82 -4.40 -2.06
C GLN A 166 27.58 -4.97 -1.37
N GLY A 167 27.50 -6.31 -1.32
CA GLY A 167 26.34 -7.01 -0.77
C GLY A 167 26.21 -6.85 0.74
N THR A 168 25.07 -6.31 1.17
CA THR A 168 24.33 -6.73 2.38
C THR A 168 22.84 -6.50 2.12
N TRP A 169 22.04 -7.56 2.15
CA TRP A 169 20.57 -7.46 2.14
C TRP A 169 20.10 -7.05 3.54
N GLU A 170 20.38 -5.82 3.95
CA GLU A 170 19.73 -5.25 5.13
C GLU A 170 18.31 -4.83 4.75
N VAL A 171 17.34 -5.64 5.18
CA VAL A 171 15.93 -5.28 5.21
C VAL A 171 15.80 -4.14 6.23
N LEU A 172 15.82 -2.89 5.75
CA LEU A 172 15.60 -1.75 6.64
C LEU A 172 14.20 -1.84 7.25
N PRO A 173 14.04 -1.65 8.57
CA PRO A 173 12.75 -1.76 9.22
C PRO A 173 11.83 -0.65 8.73
N PHE A 174 10.70 -1.05 8.12
CA PHE A 174 9.60 -0.14 7.80
C PHE A 174 9.06 0.47 9.10
N ARG A 175 9.36 1.76 9.33
CA ARG A 175 8.68 2.56 10.35
C ARG A 175 7.40 3.12 9.73
N PHE A 176 6.26 2.62 10.19
CA PHE A 176 4.98 3.31 10.03
C PHE A 176 5.02 4.59 10.88
N GLN A 177 4.77 5.75 10.26
CA GLN A 177 4.44 7.01 10.96
C GLN A 177 2.94 7.09 11.21
#